data_AF-R5GLT9-F1
#
_entry.id   AF-R5GLT9-F1
#
_cell.length_a   1.000
_cell.length_b   1.000
_cell.length_c   1.000
_cell.angle_alpha   90.00
_cell.angle_beta   90.00
_cell.angle_gamma   90.00
#
_symmetry.space_group_name_H-M   'P 1'
#
loop_
_entity.id
_entity.type
_entity.pdbx_description
1 polymer ?
#
loop_
_entity_poly.entity_id
_entity_poly.type
_entity_poly.pdbx_seq_one_letter_code
_entity_poly.pdbx_strand_id
1 'polypeptide(L)'
;MAYYRRIRELREDNDKTQREIAEYLGTPYQYYAVYEKGGSEISFERAIALAKYYNVSLDYIAGLTDVKQNISVNSISDNELKLIDLMNSLTAPEKKQFSELLSAMQKIIR
;
A
#
# COMPACT_ATOMS: atom_id res chain seq x y z
N MET A 1 17.68 -10.62 -11.05
CA MET A 1 17.75 -9.29 -10.44
C MET A 1 16.40 -8.96 -9.82
N ALA A 2 16.37 -8.40 -8.60
CA ALA A 2 15.14 -7.91 -8.00
C ALA A 2 14.66 -6.66 -8.75
N TYR A 3 13.44 -6.68 -9.28
CA TYR A 3 12.83 -5.54 -9.97
C TYR A 3 11.67 -4.99 -9.15
N TYR A 4 11.84 -3.78 -8.60
CA TYR A 4 10.84 -3.14 -7.74
C TYR A 4 9.99 -2.15 -8.54
N ARG A 5 9.15 -2.68 -9.44
CA ARG A 5 8.25 -1.89 -10.31
C ARG A 5 7.53 -0.77 -9.55
N ARG A 6 7.04 -1.09 -8.36
CA ARG A 6 6.22 -0.23 -7.50
C ARG A 6 6.95 1.00 -6.98
N ILE A 7 8.27 0.94 -6.81
CA ILE A 7 9.06 2.10 -6.36
C ILE A 7 8.97 3.22 -7.40
N ARG A 8 9.12 2.86 -8.69
CA ARG A 8 9.00 3.80 -9.79
C ARG A 8 7.58 4.33 -9.95
N GLU A 9 6.59 3.45 -9.93
CA GLU A 9 5.18 3.83 -10.05
C GLU A 9 4.76 4.79 -8.93
N LEU A 10 5.11 4.50 -7.67
CA LEU A 10 4.81 5.38 -6.55
C LEU A 10 5.44 6.76 -6.72
N ARG A 11 6.69 6.81 -7.20
CA ARG A 11 7.35 8.07 -7.47
C ARG A 11 6.63 8.88 -8.55
N GLU A 12 6.28 8.25 -9.67
CA GLU A 12 5.61 8.89 -10.80
C GLU A 12 4.17 9.32 -10.44
N ASP A 13 3.41 8.49 -9.72
CA ASP A 13 2.06 8.79 -9.21
C ASP A 13 2.01 10.00 -8.26
N ASN A 14 3.14 10.34 -7.62
CA ASN A 14 3.26 11.45 -6.69
C ASN A 14 4.03 12.65 -7.28
N ASP A 15 4.25 12.67 -8.59
CA ASP A 15 4.97 13.72 -9.31
C ASP A 15 6.37 14.01 -8.74
N LYS A 16 7.04 12.97 -8.25
CA LYS A 16 8.38 13.08 -7.65
C LYS A 16 9.49 12.82 -8.65
N THR A 17 10.57 13.58 -8.52
CA THR A 17 11.82 13.33 -9.21
C THR A 17 12.62 12.25 -8.48
N GLN A 18 13.47 11.53 -9.23
CA GLN A 18 14.40 10.56 -8.65
C GLN A 18 15.38 11.23 -7.64
N ARG A 19 15.66 12.53 -7.78
CA ARG A 19 16.52 13.28 -6.86
C ARG A 19 15.84 13.52 -5.51
N GLU A 20 14.58 13.96 -5.52
CA GLU A 20 13.82 14.17 -4.28
C GLU A 20 13.74 12.89 -3.43
N ILE A 21 13.51 11.74 -4.06
CA ILE A 21 13.44 10.48 -3.33
C ILE A 21 14.82 10.01 -2.86
N ALA A 22 15.86 10.24 -3.66
CA ALA A 22 17.22 9.94 -3.25
C ALA A 22 17.66 10.77 -2.03
N GLU A 23 17.33 12.07 -2.02
CA GLU A 23 17.54 12.98 -0.89
C GLU A 23 16.77 12.51 0.36
N TYR A 24 15.50 12.16 0.22
CA TYR A 24 14.68 11.60 1.30
C TYR A 24 15.30 10.32 1.89
N LEU A 25 15.83 9.44 1.04
CA LEU A 25 16.46 8.18 1.45
C LEU A 25 17.92 8.33 1.90
N GLY A 26 18.47 9.55 1.90
CA GLY A 26 19.87 9.80 2.22
C GLY A 26 20.83 8.98 1.35
N THR A 27 20.55 8.88 0.04
CA THR A 27 21.34 8.10 -0.91
C THR A 27 21.70 8.92 -2.14
N PRO A 28 22.85 8.67 -2.80
CA PRO A 28 23.15 9.33 -4.06
C PRO A 28 22.09 9.01 -5.12
N TYR A 29 21.69 10.00 -5.91
CA TYR A 29 20.72 9.87 -7.01
C TYR A 29 20.98 8.65 -7.91
N GLN A 30 22.25 8.38 -8.23
CA GLN A 30 22.65 7.26 -9.08
C GLN A 30 22.24 5.91 -8.49
N TYR A 31 22.30 5.74 -7.17
CA TYR A 31 21.90 4.52 -6.49
C TYR A 31 20.38 4.34 -6.58
N TYR A 32 19.61 5.40 -6.34
CA TYR A 32 18.15 5.35 -6.48
C TYR A 32 17.71 4.99 -7.90
N ALA A 33 18.33 5.60 -8.92
CA ALA A 33 18.05 5.28 -10.32
C ALA A 33 18.36 3.81 -10.68
N VAL A 34 19.34 3.19 -10.02
CA VAL A 34 19.66 1.77 -10.20
C VAL A 34 18.59 0.87 -9.57
N TYR A 35 17.99 1.26 -8.44
CA TYR A 35 16.88 0.52 -7.83
C TYR A 35 15.67 0.43 -8.77
N GLU A 36 15.27 1.55 -9.39
CA GLU A 36 14.13 1.57 -10.33
C GLU A 36 14.37 0.75 -11.60
N LYS A 37 15.64 0.55 -11.97
CA LYS A 37 16.03 -0.28 -13.13
C LYS A 37 16.26 -1.75 -12.76
N GLY A 38 16.14 -2.11 -11.48
CA GLY A 38 16.43 -3.46 -10.99
C GLY A 38 17.91 -3.86 -11.07
N GLY A 39 18.83 -2.89 -11.15
CA GLY A 39 20.27 -3.16 -11.22
C GLY A 39 20.91 -3.46 -9.86
N SER A 40 20.20 -3.17 -8.76
CA SER A 40 20.63 -3.45 -7.38
C SER A 40 19.41 -3.59 -6.47
N GLU A 41 19.58 -4.34 -5.38
CA GLU A 41 18.55 -4.47 -4.34
C GLU A 41 18.47 -3.19 -3.50
N ILE A 42 17.25 -2.81 -3.15
CA ILE A 42 17.03 -1.75 -2.15
C ILE A 42 17.24 -2.35 -0.76
N SER A 43 17.91 -1.63 0.14
CA SER A 43 18.02 -2.09 1.53
C SER A 43 16.64 -2.12 2.20
N PHE A 44 16.44 -3.06 3.12
CA PHE A 44 15.18 -3.20 3.85
C PHE A 44 14.77 -1.90 4.58
N GLU A 45 15.75 -1.19 5.16
CA GLU A 45 15.53 0.11 5.81
C GLU A 45 14.98 1.16 4.84
N ARG A 46 15.51 1.25 3.61
CA ARG A 46 15.01 2.18 2.59
C ARG A 46 13.65 1.76 2.05
N ALA A 47 13.38 0.47 1.93
CA ALA A 47 12.04 -0.03 1.59
C ALA A 47 11.01 0.38 2.66
N ILE A 48 11.35 0.26 3.95
CA ILE A 48 10.50 0.73 5.06
C ILE A 48 10.29 2.25 4.97
N ALA A 49 11.35 3.02 4.68
CA ALA A 49 11.24 4.46 4.52
C ALA A 49 10.28 4.84 3.38
N LEU A 50 10.39 4.20 2.22
CA LEU A 50 9.46 4.43 1.10
C LEU A 50 8.02 4.02 1.45
N ALA A 51 7.84 2.89 2.14
CA ALA A 51 6.52 2.45 2.60
C ALA A 51 5.85 3.52 3.47
N LYS A 52 6.60 4.09 4.42
CA LYS A 52 6.11 5.20 5.27
C LYS A 52 5.86 6.48 4.48
N TYR A 53 6.79 6.87 3.60
CA TYR A 53 6.70 8.09 2.80
C TYR A 53 5.46 8.12 1.91
N TYR A 54 5.19 7.01 1.21
CA TYR A 54 4.03 6.89 0.32
C TYR A 54 2.77 6.40 1.03
N ASN A 55 2.85 6.14 2.34
CA ASN A 55 1.77 5.56 3.13
C ASN A 55 1.22 4.28 2.49
N VAL A 56 2.10 3.32 2.22
CA VAL A 56 1.78 2.00 1.63
C VAL A 56 2.40 0.86 2.44
N SER A 57 1.94 -0.37 2.23
CA SER A 57 2.54 -1.57 2.83
C SER A 57 3.82 -1.99 2.10
N LEU A 58 4.68 -2.73 2.80
CA LEU A 58 5.82 -3.40 2.17
C LEU A 58 5.37 -4.46 1.17
N ASP A 59 4.25 -5.14 1.42
CA ASP A 59 3.65 -6.11 0.49
C ASP A 59 3.29 -5.44 -0.84
N TYR A 60 2.76 -4.21 -0.79
CA TYR A 60 2.47 -3.43 -1.98
C TYR A 60 3.76 -3.09 -2.74
N ILE A 61 4.81 -2.61 -2.06
CA ILE A 61 6.11 -2.32 -2.69
C ILE A 61 6.74 -3.58 -3.30
N ALA A 62 6.61 -4.73 -2.63
CA ALA A 62 7.12 -6.02 -3.10
C ALA A 62 6.28 -6.62 -4.24
N GLY A 63 5.11 -6.05 -4.56
CA GLY A 63 4.21 -6.55 -5.59
C GLY A 63 3.45 -7.81 -5.19
N LEU A 64 3.33 -8.09 -3.88
CA LEU A 64 2.55 -9.22 -3.34
C LEU A 64 1.05 -8.90 -3.26
N THR A 65 0.68 -7.63 -3.36
CA THR A 65 -0.72 -7.16 -3.37
C THR A 65 -0.87 -5.88 -4.21
N ASP A 66 -2.07 -5.67 -4.74
CA ASP A 66 -2.48 -4.40 -5.38
C ASP A 66 -3.08 -3.41 -4.37
N VAL A 67 -3.34 -3.84 -3.13
CA VAL A 67 -3.86 -2.99 -2.06
C VAL A 67 -2.72 -2.15 -1.48
N LYS A 68 -2.81 -0.81 -1.65
CA LYS A 68 -1.77 0.13 -1.20
C LYS A 68 -1.48 0.01 0.30
N GLN A 69 -2.50 -0.13 1.15
CA GLN A 69 -2.32 -0.23 2.60
C GLN A 69 -2.88 -1.53 3.15
N ASN A 70 -2.13 -2.18 4.04
CA ASN A 70 -2.72 -3.16 4.93
C ASN A 70 -3.48 -2.41 6.02
N ILE A 71 -4.66 -2.89 6.40
CA ILE A 71 -5.40 -2.35 7.54
C ILE A 71 -4.50 -2.55 8.76
N SER A 72 -4.02 -1.44 9.34
CA SER A 72 -3.22 -1.51 10.56
C SER A 72 -4.13 -1.98 11.69
N VAL A 73 -3.91 -3.21 12.16
CA VAL A 73 -4.69 -3.82 13.25
C VAL A 73 -4.71 -2.93 14.50
N ASN A 74 -3.65 -2.15 14.71
CA ASN A 74 -3.49 -1.24 15.85
C ASN A 74 -4.32 0.05 15.76
N SER A 75 -4.96 0.33 14.61
CA SER A 75 -5.86 1.48 14.42
C SER A 75 -7.33 1.09 14.33
N ILE A 76 -7.65 -0.20 14.50
CA ILE A 76 -9.01 -0.72 14.43
C ILE A 76 -9.64 -0.59 15.82
N SER A 77 -10.72 0.19 15.92
CA SER A 77 -11.55 0.24 17.13
C SER A 77 -12.25 -1.09 17.39
N ASP A 78 -12.65 -1.35 18.63
CA ASP A 78 -13.39 -2.56 19.01
C ASP A 78 -14.65 -2.79 18.14
N ASN A 79 -15.28 -1.70 17.67
CA ASN A 79 -16.46 -1.77 16.81
C ASN A 79 -16.09 -2.25 15.40
N GLU A 80 -14.97 -1.78 14.85
CA GLU A 80 -14.49 -2.22 13.54
C GLU A 80 -14.00 -3.68 13.59
N LEU A 81 -13.39 -4.14 14.68
CA LEU A 81 -13.04 -5.55 14.88
C LEU A 81 -14.28 -6.46 14.88
N LYS A 82 -15.33 -6.08 15.62
CA LYS A 82 -16.60 -6.83 15.62
C LYS A 82 -17.22 -6.94 14.23
N LEU A 83 -17.12 -5.88 13.42
CA LEU A 83 -17.60 -5.91 12.03
C LEU A 83 -16.78 -6.86 11.16
N ILE A 84 -15.45 -6.91 11.34
CA ILE A 84 -14.57 -7.84 10.63
C ILE A 84 -14.89 -9.29 11.03
N ASP A 85 -15.08 -9.57 12.32
CA ASP A 85 -15.44 -10.91 12.80
C ASP A 85 -16.79 -11.36 12.26
N LEU A 86 -17.79 -10.46 12.29
CA LEU A 86 -19.09 -10.72 11.67
C LEU A 86 -18.91 -11.05 10.19
N MET A 87 -18.19 -10.21 9.43
CA MET A 87 -17.91 -10.43 8.02
C MET A 87 -17.22 -11.77 7.77
N ASN A 88 -16.25 -12.17 8.59
CA ASN A 88 -15.55 -13.44 8.43
C ASN A 88 -16.46 -14.65 8.68
N SER A 89 -17.48 -14.51 9.54
CA SER A 89 -18.45 -15.57 9.82
C SER A 89 -19.49 -15.79 8.70
N LEU A 90 -19.65 -14.82 7.78
CA LEU A 90 -20.62 -14.89 6.69
C LEU A 90 -20.17 -15.77 5.51
N THR A 91 -21.14 -16.42 4.87
CA THR A 91 -20.99 -17.10 3.58
C THR A 91 -20.81 -16.10 2.43
N ALA A 92 -20.32 -16.57 1.29
CA ALA A 92 -20.13 -15.72 0.10
C ALA A 92 -21.43 -15.02 -0.36
N PRO A 93 -22.60 -15.70 -0.43
CA PRO A 93 -23.87 -15.05 -0.78
C PRO A 93 -24.27 -13.95 0.22
N GLU A 94 -24.11 -14.19 1.52
CA GLU A 94 -24.43 -13.22 2.57
C GLU A 94 -23.51 -12.00 2.52
N LYS A 95 -22.20 -12.20 2.29
CA LYS A 95 -21.24 -11.11 2.07
C LYS A 95 -21.63 -10.22 0.90
N LYS A 96 -22.13 -10.82 -0.19
CA LYS A 96 -22.59 -10.08 -1.37
C LYS A 96 -23.84 -9.25 -1.07
N GLN A 97 -24.82 -9.83 -0.38
CA GLN A 97 -26.02 -9.09 0.02
C GLN A 97 -25.68 -7.92 0.95
N PHE A 98 -24.77 -8.15 1.90
CA PHE A 98 -24.29 -7.12 2.82
C PHE A 98 -23.59 -5.96 2.08
N SER A 99 -22.74 -6.26 1.09
CA SER A 99 -22.06 -5.22 0.32
C SER A 99 -23.01 -4.41 -0.57
N GLU A 100 -24.04 -5.05 -1.15
CA GLU A 100 -25.11 -4.38 -1.89
C GLU A 100 -25.91 -3.43 -0.99
N LEU A 101 -26.25 -3.87 0.24
CA LEU A 101 -26.93 -3.03 1.22
C LEU A 101 -26.11 -1.80 1.62
N LEU A 102 -24.82 -1.98 1.95
CA LEU A 102 -23.93 -0.86 2.28
C LEU A 102 -23.84 0.15 1.13
N SER A 103 -23.73 -0.35 -0.09
CA SER A 103 -23.69 0.49 -1.30
C SER A 103 -24.99 1.29 -1.47
N ALA A 104 -26.13 0.69 -1.15
CA ALA A 104 -27.43 1.39 -1.17
C ALA A 104 -27.51 2.47 -0.08
N MET A 105 -27.06 2.17 1.14
CA MET A 105 -27.03 3.14 2.25
C MET A 105 -26.16 4.36 1.92
N GLN A 106 -24.97 4.16 1.33
CA GLN A 106 -24.07 5.25 0.94
C GLN A 106 -24.68 6.17 -0.11
N LYS A 107 -25.52 5.65 -1.01
CA LYS A 107 -26.23 6.44 -2.03
C LYS A 107 -27.34 7.31 -1.44
N ILE A 108 -27.87 6.97 -0.26
CA ILE A 108 -28.90 7.77 0.41
C ILE A 108 -28.29 8.94 1.18
N ILE A 109 -27.06 8.77 1.67
CA ILE A 109 -26.36 9.75 2.52
C ILE A 109 -25.61 10.82 1.69
N ARG A 110 -25.42 10.58 0.39
CA ARG A 110 -24.85 11.55 -0.57
C ARG A 110 -25.95 12.22 -1.38
#